data_AF-A0A7L4PUG9-F1
#
_entry.id   AF-A0A7L4PUG9-F1
#
_cell.length_a   1.000
_cell.length_b   1.000
_cell.length_c   1.000
_cell.angle_alpha   90.00
_cell.angle_beta   90.00
_cell.angle_gamma   90.00
#
_symmetry.space_group_name_H-M   'P 1'
#
loop_
_entity.id
_entity.type
_entity.pdbx_description
1 polymer ?
#
loop_
_entity_poly.entity_id
_entity_poly.type
_entity_poly.pdbx_seq_one_letter_code
_entity_poly.pdbx_strand_id
1 'polypeptide(L)'
;MRTGTGDVTLVIGTEAQTICEGFPADEVSRAIREIRPAQVVLVGDIPADACRGVPCRRAEDLAEGTALAAEMAGDGIIVLAVKTWR
;
A
#
# COMPACT_ATOMS: atom_id res chain seq x y z
N MET A 1 4.40 -25.15 3.88
CA MET A 1 5.32 -24.23 3.20
C MET A 1 4.48 -23.39 2.24
N ARG A 2 4.07 -22.18 2.65
CA ARG A 2 3.32 -21.26 1.77
C ARG A 2 4.35 -20.55 0.91
N THR A 3 4.32 -20.78 -0.39
CA THR A 3 5.15 -20.09 -1.38
C THR A 3 4.22 -19.36 -2.33
N GLY A 4 4.37 -18.04 -2.44
CA GLY A 4 3.75 -17.22 -3.48
C GLY A 4 2.65 -16.29 -2.97
N THR A 5 2.98 -14.98 -2.92
CA THR A 5 2.10 -13.79 -2.91
C THR A 5 0.93 -13.67 -1.92
N GLY A 6 0.44 -14.74 -1.31
CA GLY A 6 -0.69 -14.76 -0.36
C GLY A 6 -0.38 -14.26 1.04
N ASP A 7 0.89 -13.93 1.32
CA ASP A 7 1.34 -13.38 2.61
C ASP A 7 2.00 -11.99 2.44
N VAL A 8 1.71 -11.28 1.34
CA VAL A 8 2.24 -9.94 1.10
C VAL A 8 1.25 -8.88 1.58
N THR A 9 1.72 -8.02 2.47
CA THR A 9 1.09 -6.75 2.82
C THR A 9 1.75 -5.63 2.04
N LEU A 10 1.00 -4.97 1.16
CA LEU A 10 1.51 -3.86 0.36
C LEU A 10 1.16 -2.52 1.01
N VAL A 11 2.17 -1.73 1.33
CA VAL A 11 2.02 -0.32 1.71
C VAL A 11 2.30 0.52 0.48
N ILE A 12 1.33 1.31 0.02
CA ILE A 12 1.46 2.11 -1.18
C ILE A 12 0.82 3.48 -1.01
N GLY A 13 1.55 4.52 -1.42
CA GLY A 13 1.03 5.88 -1.49
C GLY A 13 2.09 6.95 -1.32
N THR A 14 1.67 8.10 -0.82
CA THR A 14 2.50 9.30 -0.77
C THR A 14 2.38 9.96 0.60
N GLU A 15 3.49 10.44 1.13
CA GLU A 15 3.48 11.26 2.35
C GLU A 15 2.85 12.62 2.05
N ALA A 16 1.91 13.05 2.91
CA ALA A 16 1.08 14.25 2.72
C ALA A 16 1.86 15.56 2.51
N GLN A 17 3.17 15.58 2.78
CA GLN A 17 4.04 16.75 2.62
C GLN A 17 4.71 16.86 1.24
N THR A 18 4.36 16.00 0.28
CA THR A 18 4.97 16.01 -1.06
C THR A 18 4.11 16.81 -2.05
N ILE A 19 4.50 18.07 -2.28
CA ILE A 19 3.64 19.18 -2.70
C ILE A 19 3.07 19.12 -4.14
N CYS A 20 3.44 18.21 -5.04
CA CYS A 20 2.99 18.36 -6.44
C CYS A 20 2.44 17.15 -7.21
N GLU A 21 2.57 15.90 -6.78
CA GLU A 21 1.95 14.77 -7.51
C GLU A 21 2.05 13.48 -6.68
N GLY A 22 1.02 13.16 -5.91
CA GLY A 22 0.87 11.82 -5.32
C GLY A 22 0.79 10.74 -6.42
N PHE A 23 0.79 9.46 -6.04
CA PHE A 23 0.47 8.42 -7.02
C PHE A 23 -0.94 8.64 -7.59
N PRO A 24 -1.11 8.69 -8.92
CA PRO A 24 -2.43 8.64 -9.52
C PRO A 24 -3.18 7.39 -9.06
N ALA A 25 -4.45 7.51 -8.69
CA ALA A 25 -5.22 6.41 -8.12
C ALA A 25 -5.32 5.19 -9.06
N ASP A 26 -5.30 5.42 -10.38
CA ASP A 26 -5.29 4.38 -11.41
C ASP A 26 -3.97 3.62 -11.46
N GLU A 27 -2.83 4.29 -11.23
CA GLU A 27 -1.53 3.63 -11.10
C GLU A 27 -1.43 2.79 -9.84
N VAL A 28 -1.96 3.28 -8.72
CA VAL A 28 -2.08 2.51 -7.48
C VAL A 28 -2.93 1.26 -7.70
N SER A 29 -4.10 1.44 -8.34
CA SER A 29 -5.01 0.34 -8.68
C SER A 29 -4.33 -0.69 -9.59
N ARG A 30 -3.56 -0.23 -10.58
CA ARG A 30 -2.77 -1.09 -11.47
C ARG A 30 -1.73 -1.88 -10.68
N ALA A 31 -0.94 -1.22 -9.83
CA ALA A 31 0.07 -1.87 -9.02
C ALA A 31 -0.54 -2.95 -8.09
N ILE A 32 -1.67 -2.66 -7.43
CA ILE A 32 -2.37 -3.63 -6.58
C ILE A 32 -2.83 -4.85 -7.39
N ARG A 33 -3.38 -4.65 -8.59
CA ARG A 33 -3.82 -5.75 -9.47
C ARG A 33 -2.67 -6.61 -9.99
N GLU A 34 -1.51 -6.01 -10.24
CA GLU A 34 -0.32 -6.70 -10.73
C GLU A 34 0.38 -7.49 -9.61
N ILE A 35 0.57 -6.85 -8.44
CA ILE A 35 1.23 -7.46 -7.28
C ILE A 35 0.35 -8.53 -6.64
N ARG A 36 -0.98 -8.38 -6.68
CA ARG A 36 -1.98 -9.23 -6.01
C ARG A 36 -1.65 -9.47 -4.53
N PRO A 37 -1.50 -8.41 -3.72
CA PRO A 37 -1.21 -8.55 -2.30
C PRO A 37 -2.41 -9.16 -1.56
N ALA A 38 -2.15 -9.79 -0.42
CA ALA A 38 -3.20 -10.32 0.46
C ALA A 38 -3.99 -9.19 1.12
N GLN A 39 -3.32 -8.06 1.37
CA GLN A 39 -3.89 -6.89 2.01
C GLN A 39 -3.06 -5.64 1.67
N VAL A 40 -3.71 -4.48 1.76
CA VAL A 40 -3.14 -3.18 1.35
C VAL A 40 -3.26 -2.15 2.46
N VAL A 41 -2.23 -1.32 2.61
CA VAL A 41 -2.31 -0.05 3.35
C VAL A 41 -2.12 1.09 2.38
N LEU A 42 -3.17 1.89 2.20
CA LEU A 42 -3.15 3.10 1.36
C LEU A 42 -2.65 4.27 2.21
N VAL A 43 -1.61 4.95 1.74
CA VAL A 43 -1.00 6.10 2.44
C VAL A 43 -1.37 7.41 1.75
N GLY A 44 -1.90 8.36 2.52
CA GLY A 44 -2.31 9.68 2.05
C GLY A 44 -3.69 9.68 1.36
N ASP A 45 -3.90 10.66 0.48
CA ASP A 45 -5.21 10.95 -0.15
C ASP A 45 -5.55 10.07 -1.36
N ILE A 46 -5.20 8.78 -1.31
CA ILE A 46 -5.61 7.82 -2.33
C ILE A 46 -7.05 7.39 -2.07
N PRO A 47 -7.97 7.42 -3.05
CA PRO A 47 -9.34 6.98 -2.82
C PRO A 47 -9.43 5.47 -2.57
N ALA A 48 -10.37 5.07 -1.71
CA ALA A 48 -10.48 3.68 -1.23
C ALA A 48 -10.90 2.68 -2.33
N ASP A 49 -11.42 3.16 -3.46
CA ASP A 49 -11.72 2.32 -4.60
C ASP A 49 -10.46 1.76 -5.29
N ALA A 50 -9.28 2.35 -5.05
CA ALA A 50 -8.02 1.85 -5.58
C ALA A 50 -7.65 0.45 -5.10
N CYS A 51 -8.11 0.06 -3.90
CA CYS A 51 -7.92 -1.29 -3.32
C CYS A 51 -9.15 -2.19 -3.46
N ARG A 52 -10.13 -1.86 -4.33
CA ARG A 52 -11.38 -2.63 -4.44
C ARG A 52 -11.10 -4.12 -4.68
N GLY A 53 -11.67 -4.96 -3.81
CA GLY A 53 -11.53 -6.42 -3.87
C GLY A 53 -10.36 -6.99 -3.07
N VAL A 54 -9.59 -6.14 -2.37
CA VAL A 54 -8.52 -6.54 -1.44
C VAL A 54 -8.78 -5.87 -0.09
N PRO A 55 -8.61 -6.57 1.06
CA PRO A 55 -8.68 -5.95 2.37
C PRO A 55 -7.73 -4.75 2.45
N CYS A 56 -8.25 -3.58 2.83
CA CYS A 56 -7.44 -2.38 2.92
C CYS A 56 -7.69 -1.52 4.15
N ARG A 57 -6.60 -0.92 4.64
CA ARG A 57 -6.59 0.14 5.66
C ARG A 57 -6.01 1.42 5.09
N ARG A 58 -6.28 2.54 5.77
CA ARG A 58 -5.73 3.86 5.43
C ARG A 58 -4.72 4.28 6.49
N ALA A 59 -3.73 5.04 6.05
CA ALA A 59 -2.79 5.77 6.88
C ALA A 59 -2.60 7.18 6.32
N GLU A 60 -2.35 8.14 7.19
CA GLU A 60 -2.06 9.53 6.81
C GLU A 60 -0.63 9.67 6.27
N ASP A 61 0.31 8.90 6.83
CA ASP A 61 1.73 8.93 6.47
C ASP A 61 2.37 7.53 6.39
N LEU A 62 3.63 7.49 5.96
CA LEU A 62 4.37 6.24 5.77
C LEU A 62 4.71 5.55 7.09
N ALA A 63 4.85 6.30 8.19
CA ALA A 63 5.16 5.74 9.49
C ALA A 63 3.95 4.99 10.05
N GLU A 64 2.77 5.61 10.03
CA GLU A 64 1.51 4.96 10.34
C GLU A 64 1.24 3.79 9.38
N GLY A 65 1.49 3.98 8.09
CA GLY A 65 1.29 2.94 7.09
C GLY A 65 2.14 1.69 7.35
N THR A 66 3.39 1.90 7.76
CA THR A 66 4.32 0.82 8.12
C THR A 66 3.90 0.12 9.42
N ALA A 67 3.45 0.88 10.43
CA ALA A 67 2.96 0.30 11.68
C ALA A 67 1.73 -0.58 11.45
N LEU A 68 0.74 -0.10 10.69
CA LEU A 68 -0.45 -0.88 10.33
C LEU A 68 -0.08 -2.14 9.54
N ALA A 69 0.87 -2.04 8.61
CA ALA A 69 1.33 -3.20 7.86
C ALA A 69 1.99 -4.26 8.75
N ALA A 70 2.73 -3.84 9.78
CA ALA A 70 3.34 -4.75 10.74
C ALA A 70 2.29 -5.50 11.58
N GLU A 71 1.23 -4.83 12.02
CA GLU A 71 0.10 -5.48 12.69
C GLU A 71 -0.62 -6.49 11.78
N MET A 72 -0.75 -6.13 10.51
CA MET A 72 -1.50 -6.89 9.51
C MET A 72 -0.73 -8.11 9.00
N ALA A 73 0.59 -8.00 8.80
CA ALA A 73 1.39 -9.02 8.12
C ALA A 73 1.61 -10.29 8.96
N GLY A 74 1.63 -10.21 10.29
CA GLY A 74 2.06 -11.33 11.13
C GLY A 74 3.49 -11.76 10.75
N ASP A 75 3.68 -13.04 10.43
CA ASP A 75 4.96 -13.59 9.90
C ASP A 75 5.15 -13.39 8.38
N GLY A 76 4.24 -12.64 7.74
CA GLY A 76 4.25 -12.35 6.31
C GLY A 76 5.27 -11.28 5.89
N ILE A 77 5.28 -10.97 4.60
CA ILE A 77 6.20 -10.00 4.00
C ILE A 77 5.51 -8.65 3.86
N ILE A 78 6.22 -7.59 4.23
CA ILE A 78 5.79 -6.20 4.00
C ILE A 78 6.57 -5.64 2.82
N VAL A 79 5.84 -5.08 1.85
CA VAL A 79 6.43 -4.36 0.71
C VAL A 79 6.01 -2.91 0.79
N LEU A 80 6.98 -2.01 0.79
CA LEU A 80 6.76 -0.57 0.76
C LEU A 80 7.02 -0.03 -0.65
N ALA A 81 5.97 0.47 -1.30
CA ALA A 81 6.02 1.10 -2.60
C ALA A 81 5.80 2.61 -2.45
N VAL A 82 6.88 3.37 -2.53
CA VAL A 82 6.88 4.84 -2.43
C VAL A 82 7.46 5.46 -3.69
N LYS A 83 6.86 6.56 -4.13
CA LYS A 83 7.41 7.39 -5.21
C LYS A 83 8.38 8.38 -4.55
N THR A 84 9.67 8.28 -4.88
CA THR A 84 10.66 9.27 -4.47
C THR A 84 10.90 10.25 -5.62
N TRP A 85 10.93 11.55 -5.32
CA TRP A 85 11.33 12.57 -6.29
C TRP A 85 12.86 12.60 -6.39
N ARG A 86 13.37 12.95 -7.57
CA ARG A 86 14.79 13.24 -7.81
C ARG A 86 14.99 14.71 -8.09
#